data_AF-A0A0H4JCB2-F1
#
_entry.id   AF-A0A0H4JCB2-F1
#
_cell.length_a   1.000
_cell.length_b   1.000
_cell.length_c   1.000
_cell.angle_alpha   90.00
_cell.angle_beta   90.00
_cell.angle_gamma   90.00
#
_symmetry.space_group_name_H-M   'P 1'
#
loop_
_entity.id
_entity.type
_entity.pdbx_description
1 polymer ?
#
loop_
_entity_poly.entity_id
_entity_poly.type
_entity_poly.pdbx_seq_one_letter_code
_entity_poly.pdbx_strand_id
1 'polypeptide(L)'
;MGSINDLSVGGSDIIGVWKNRLFDTTKNLTWSLAKGKISTPPLDVKFYRYGSTEISGWRCRHCGHSRIDKSNIELCVSTEFLPKLFVDYIGQNKLIEILDLKTIVALDQIVEKRNAIEKLIQNANITLTSGNEWLWTCPECESKNVCVYRWQTIDNETKLIESKDNLKMETEKMPAYNSTLSKAGRSWWQKLFGSE
;
A
#
# COMPACT_ATOMS: atom_id res chain seq x y z
N MET A 1 14.15 12.62 20.30
CA MET A 1 14.71 13.21 19.05
C MET A 1 13.99 12.53 17.90
N GLY A 2 13.29 13.28 17.05
CA GLY A 2 12.65 12.72 15.85
C GLY A 2 13.68 12.48 14.75
N SER A 3 13.49 11.43 13.95
CA SER A 3 14.30 11.17 12.77
C SER A 3 13.89 12.11 11.65
N ILE A 4 14.82 12.48 10.76
CA ILE A 4 14.48 13.18 9.50
C ILE A 4 13.51 12.34 8.64
N ASN A 5 13.49 11.02 8.85
CA ASN A 5 12.55 10.12 8.20
C ASN A 5 11.10 10.33 8.66
N ASP A 6 10.90 10.91 9.85
CA ASP A 6 9.57 11.17 10.41
C ASP A 6 8.97 12.49 9.88
N LEU A 7 9.76 13.28 9.14
CA LEU A 7 9.32 14.56 8.58
C LEU A 7 8.52 14.35 7.28
N SER A 8 7.32 14.92 7.29
CA SER A 8 6.44 15.14 6.13
C SER A 8 6.46 16.63 5.76
N VAL A 9 6.53 16.94 4.47
CA VAL A 9 6.63 18.32 3.94
C VAL A 9 5.40 18.75 3.12
N GLY A 10 4.50 17.81 2.84
CA GLY A 10 3.26 18.01 2.09
C GLY A 10 2.03 17.56 2.88
N GLY A 11 0.86 18.04 2.45
CA GLY A 11 -0.44 17.61 2.98
C GLY A 11 -0.89 16.25 2.43
N SER A 12 -2.15 15.93 2.68
CA SER A 12 -2.83 14.74 2.15
C SER A 12 -3.47 14.96 0.77
N ASP A 13 -3.36 16.16 0.22
CA ASP A 13 -3.79 16.50 -1.14
C ASP A 13 -2.83 15.93 -2.20
N ILE A 14 -3.24 15.96 -3.48
CA ILE A 14 -2.46 15.42 -4.59
C ILE A 14 -1.03 15.98 -4.58
N ILE A 15 -0.89 17.30 -4.54
CA ILE A 15 0.44 17.93 -4.55
C ILE A 15 1.22 17.61 -3.28
N GLY A 16 0.55 17.56 -2.12
CA GLY A 16 1.15 17.15 -0.86
C GLY A 16 1.76 15.75 -0.91
N VAL A 17 1.04 14.76 -1.45
CA VAL A 17 1.53 13.38 -1.60
C VAL A 17 2.78 13.33 -2.48
N TRP A 18 2.77 14.04 -3.61
CA TRP A 18 3.92 14.10 -4.52
C TRP A 18 5.13 14.82 -3.90
N LYS A 19 4.91 15.90 -3.14
CA LYS A 19 5.96 16.57 -2.37
C LYS A 19 6.62 15.64 -1.36
N ASN A 20 5.82 14.88 -0.61
CA ASN A 20 6.34 13.92 0.36
C ASN A 20 7.19 12.84 -0.32
N ARG A 21 6.72 12.30 -1.46
CA ARG A 21 7.48 11.30 -2.22
C ARG A 21 8.79 11.86 -2.78
N LEU A 22 8.76 13.08 -3.32
CA LEU A 22 9.96 13.77 -3.77
C LEU A 22 10.96 13.97 -2.63
N PHE A 23 10.48 14.39 -1.47
CA PHE A 23 11.31 14.60 -0.29
C PHE A 23 11.94 13.29 0.21
N ASP A 24 11.20 12.19 0.25
CA ASP A 24 11.77 10.89 0.60
C ASP A 24 12.84 10.42 -0.41
N THR A 25 12.62 10.71 -1.70
CA THR A 25 13.59 10.41 -2.75
C THR A 25 14.89 11.21 -2.55
N THR A 26 14.80 12.48 -2.18
CA THR A 26 15.98 13.32 -1.91
C THR A 26 16.68 12.96 -0.61
N LYS A 27 15.96 12.51 0.44
CA LYS A 27 16.58 11.97 1.67
C LYS A 27 17.54 10.82 1.36
N ASN A 28 17.15 9.87 0.51
CA ASN A 28 18.01 8.74 0.17
C ASN A 28 19.29 9.18 -0.57
N LEU A 29 19.14 10.09 -1.54
CA LEU A 29 20.27 10.65 -2.30
C LEU A 29 21.24 11.40 -1.38
N THR A 30 20.71 12.34 -0.59
CA THR A 30 21.52 13.19 0.32
C THR A 30 22.24 12.37 1.37
N TRP A 31 21.57 11.38 1.97
CA TRP A 31 22.20 10.48 2.93
C TRP A 31 23.33 9.66 2.30
N SER A 32 23.12 9.13 1.10
CA SER A 32 24.12 8.31 0.40
C SER A 32 25.35 9.12 -0.01
N LEU A 33 25.16 10.36 -0.47
CA LEU A 33 26.26 11.30 -0.76
C LEU A 33 27.01 11.68 0.52
N ALA A 34 26.29 12.07 1.59
CA ALA A 34 26.89 12.47 2.86
C ALA A 34 27.69 11.35 3.54
N LYS A 35 27.31 10.08 3.31
CA LYS A 35 28.05 8.91 3.80
C LYS A 35 29.17 8.44 2.86
N GLY A 36 29.38 9.12 1.73
CA GLY A 36 30.38 8.74 0.73
C GLY A 36 30.12 7.38 0.08
N LYS A 37 28.87 6.87 0.13
CA LYS A 37 28.49 5.61 -0.53
C LYS A 37 28.44 5.74 -2.04
N ILE A 38 28.21 6.96 -2.50
CA ILE A 38 28.20 7.37 -3.90
C ILE A 38 28.99 8.69 -3.99
N SER A 39 29.70 8.88 -5.10
CA SER A 39 30.41 10.13 -5.40
C SER A 39 29.60 11.06 -6.31
N THR A 40 28.66 10.51 -7.06
CA THR A 40 27.75 11.22 -7.97
C THR A 40 26.33 10.67 -7.85
N PRO A 41 25.29 11.46 -8.20
CA PRO A 41 23.92 10.97 -8.26
C PRO A 41 23.80 9.80 -9.27
N PRO A 42 23.32 8.62 -8.85
CA PRO A 42 23.14 7.49 -9.76
C PRO A 42 22.12 7.80 -10.87
N LEU A 43 22.23 7.13 -12.01
CA LEU A 43 21.20 7.16 -13.06
C LEU A 43 20.40 5.84 -13.10
N ASP A 44 20.39 5.10 -11.98
CA ASP A 44 19.57 3.90 -11.82
C ASP A 44 18.25 4.25 -11.11
N VAL A 45 17.14 4.04 -11.80
CA VAL A 45 15.78 4.26 -11.27
C VAL A 45 15.54 3.47 -9.97
N LYS A 46 16.16 2.29 -9.81
CA LYS A 46 16.00 1.47 -8.60
C LYS A 46 16.58 2.14 -7.36
N PHE A 47 17.62 2.97 -7.51
CA PHE A 47 18.20 3.71 -6.39
C PHE A 47 17.19 4.69 -5.77
N TYR A 48 16.34 5.30 -6.60
CA TYR A 48 15.36 6.30 -6.18
C TYR A 48 14.00 5.72 -5.83
N ARG A 49 13.79 4.42 -6.03
CA ARG A 49 12.53 3.78 -5.69
C ARG A 49 12.41 3.65 -4.17
N TYR A 50 11.43 4.34 -3.61
CA TYR A 50 11.07 4.24 -2.20
C TYR A 50 9.57 3.95 -2.07
N GLY A 51 9.22 2.94 -1.28
CA GLY A 51 7.84 2.50 -1.07
C GLY A 51 7.40 1.34 -1.96
N SER A 52 6.11 1.00 -1.87
CA SER A 52 5.46 -0.06 -2.64
C SER A 52 4.60 0.57 -3.74
N THR A 53 4.50 -0.10 -4.90
CA THR A 53 3.52 0.21 -5.95
C THR A 53 2.16 -0.42 -5.68
N GLU A 54 1.98 -1.04 -4.51
CA GLU A 54 0.67 -1.51 -4.07
C GLU A 54 -0.19 -0.34 -3.60
N ILE A 55 -1.48 -0.43 -3.92
CA ILE A 55 -2.49 0.53 -3.48
C ILE A 55 -3.01 0.02 -2.14
N SER A 56 -2.78 0.80 -1.09
CA SER A 56 -3.30 0.48 0.24
C SER A 56 -4.69 1.07 0.44
N GLY A 57 -5.46 0.42 1.28
CA GLY A 57 -6.77 0.90 1.72
C GLY A 57 -7.27 0.09 2.91
N TRP A 58 -8.57 0.16 3.12
CA TRP A 58 -9.27 -0.46 4.22
C TRP A 58 -10.16 -1.59 3.71
N ARG A 59 -10.30 -2.66 4.49
CA ARG A 59 -11.26 -3.73 4.24
C ARG A 59 -11.89 -4.24 5.51
N CYS A 60 -13.19 -4.45 5.49
CA CYS A 60 -13.90 -5.22 6.51
C CYS A 60 -13.72 -6.71 6.23
N ARG A 61 -13.16 -7.44 7.19
CA ARG A 61 -12.96 -8.89 7.07
C ARG A 61 -14.23 -9.71 7.27
N HIS A 62 -15.28 -9.07 7.78
CA HIS A 62 -16.59 -9.70 8.01
C HIS A 62 -17.45 -9.67 6.74
N CYS A 63 -17.75 -8.48 6.20
CA CYS A 63 -18.63 -8.34 5.04
C CYS A 63 -17.91 -8.12 3.70
N GLY A 64 -16.58 -7.89 3.70
CA GLY A 64 -15.81 -7.65 2.47
C GLY A 64 -15.86 -6.23 1.92
N HIS A 65 -16.66 -5.33 2.52
CA HIS A 65 -16.66 -3.91 2.14
C HIS A 65 -15.23 -3.36 2.17
N SER A 66 -14.87 -2.62 1.13
CA SER A 66 -13.51 -2.13 0.91
C SER A 66 -13.54 -0.67 0.54
N ARG A 67 -12.54 0.08 1.00
CA ARG A 67 -12.41 1.51 0.76
C ARG A 67 -10.97 1.86 0.43
N ILE A 68 -10.75 2.68 -0.59
CA ILE A 68 -9.44 3.24 -0.94
C ILE A 68 -9.57 4.76 -0.97
N ASP A 69 -8.58 5.45 -0.43
CA ASP A 69 -8.51 6.90 -0.47
C ASP A 69 -7.74 7.36 -1.72
N LYS A 70 -8.16 8.47 -2.33
CA LYS A 70 -7.49 9.02 -3.53
C LYS A 70 -6.01 9.30 -3.32
N SER A 71 -5.61 9.69 -2.10
CA SER A 71 -4.20 9.88 -1.74
C SER A 71 -3.36 8.61 -1.88
N ASN A 72 -3.95 7.42 -1.68
CA ASN A 72 -3.25 6.14 -1.88
C ASN A 72 -3.05 5.81 -3.37
N ILE A 73 -3.95 6.30 -4.24
CA ILE A 73 -3.74 6.24 -5.70
C ILE A 73 -2.57 7.14 -6.07
N GLU A 74 -2.53 8.39 -5.59
CA GLU A 74 -1.39 9.29 -5.83
C GLU A 74 -0.07 8.71 -5.29
N LEU A 75 -0.12 8.00 -4.16
CA LEU A 75 1.05 7.35 -3.60
C LEU A 75 1.60 6.28 -4.54
N CYS A 76 0.72 5.44 -5.10
CA CYS A 76 1.07 4.43 -6.08
C CYS A 76 1.67 5.08 -7.34
N VAL A 77 0.97 6.06 -7.92
CA VAL A 77 1.39 6.72 -9.16
C VAL A 77 2.72 7.46 -8.98
N SER A 78 2.87 8.24 -7.91
CA SER A 78 4.13 8.94 -7.63
C SER A 78 5.30 7.98 -7.39
N THR A 79 5.07 6.84 -6.72
CA THR A 79 6.10 5.81 -6.51
C THR A 79 6.58 5.19 -7.82
N GLU A 80 5.71 5.13 -8.83
CA GLU A 80 6.05 4.59 -10.15
C GLU A 80 6.76 5.61 -11.05
N PHE A 81 6.25 6.85 -11.12
CA PHE A 81 6.71 7.85 -12.09
C PHE A 81 7.88 8.68 -11.58
N LEU A 82 7.87 9.07 -10.30
CA LEU A 82 8.83 10.03 -9.77
C LEU A 82 10.28 9.54 -9.87
N PRO A 83 10.62 8.26 -9.59
CA PRO A 83 11.99 7.77 -9.78
C PRO A 83 12.49 7.88 -11.23
N LYS A 84 11.61 7.68 -12.23
CA LYS A 84 11.97 7.79 -13.65
C LYS A 84 12.26 9.25 -14.01
N LEU A 85 11.32 10.14 -13.67
CA LEU A 85 11.46 11.59 -13.86
C LEU A 85 12.72 12.12 -13.17
N PHE A 86 12.98 11.69 -11.93
CA PHE A 86 14.13 12.12 -11.15
C PHE A 86 15.45 11.79 -11.85
N VAL A 87 15.59 10.57 -12.38
CA VAL A 87 16.76 10.15 -13.16
C VAL A 87 16.87 10.95 -14.47
N ASP A 88 15.77 11.12 -15.20
CA ASP A 88 15.76 11.86 -16.47
C ASP A 88 16.19 13.32 -16.27
N TYR A 89 15.69 13.97 -15.22
CA TYR A 89 16.05 15.35 -14.88
C TYR A 89 17.51 15.48 -14.39
N ILE A 90 18.05 14.49 -13.66
CA ILE A 90 19.49 14.47 -13.34
C ILE A 90 20.31 14.37 -14.62
N GLY A 91 19.98 13.42 -15.49
CA GLY A 91 20.71 13.19 -16.74
C GLY A 91 20.72 14.41 -17.67
N GLN A 92 19.68 15.23 -17.61
CA GLN A 92 19.56 16.47 -18.38
C GLN A 92 20.11 17.72 -17.66
N ASN A 93 20.66 17.57 -16.44
CA ASN A 93 21.08 18.68 -15.58
C ASN A 93 19.95 19.70 -15.31
N LYS A 94 18.73 19.20 -15.13
CA LYS A 94 17.49 19.97 -14.97
C LYS A 94 16.71 19.56 -13.71
N LEU A 95 17.39 19.00 -12.71
CA LEU A 95 16.75 18.51 -11.48
C LEU A 95 15.84 19.54 -10.80
N ILE A 96 16.16 20.83 -10.88
CA ILE A 96 15.33 21.89 -10.30
C ILE A 96 13.91 21.94 -10.88
N GLU A 97 13.72 21.53 -12.14
CA GLU A 97 12.43 21.53 -12.83
C GLU A 97 11.45 20.53 -12.19
N ILE A 98 11.93 19.51 -11.47
CA ILE A 98 11.08 18.55 -10.76
C ILE A 98 10.25 19.18 -9.63
N LEU A 99 10.61 20.40 -9.20
CA LEU A 99 9.86 21.14 -8.19
C LEU A 99 8.53 21.66 -8.71
N ASP A 100 8.34 21.78 -10.04
CA ASP A 100 7.06 22.14 -10.64
C ASP A 100 6.10 20.94 -10.70
N LEU A 101 5.72 20.49 -9.51
CA LEU A 101 4.84 19.34 -9.35
C LEU A 101 3.46 19.56 -9.96
N LYS A 102 2.99 20.81 -10.07
CA LYS A 102 1.67 21.10 -10.68
C LYS A 102 1.65 20.70 -12.15
N THR A 103 2.71 21.02 -12.88
CA THR A 103 2.86 20.62 -14.29
C THR A 103 3.07 19.11 -14.39
N ILE A 104 3.88 18.52 -13.52
CA ILE A 104 4.17 17.07 -13.54
C ILE A 104 2.92 16.24 -13.31
N VAL A 105 2.10 16.54 -12.29
CA VAL A 105 0.90 15.75 -11.99
C VAL A 105 -0.20 15.88 -13.05
N ALA A 106 -0.08 16.87 -13.93
CA ALA A 106 -0.98 17.14 -15.04
C ALA A 106 -0.50 16.53 -16.36
N LEU A 107 0.68 15.89 -16.40
CA LEU A 107 1.13 15.18 -17.60
C LEU A 107 0.14 14.07 -17.96
N ASP A 108 -0.17 13.96 -19.26
CA ASP A 108 -1.19 13.03 -19.78
C ASP A 108 -0.99 11.60 -19.27
N GLN A 109 0.23 11.08 -19.35
CA GLN A 109 0.56 9.73 -18.86
C GLN A 109 0.24 9.50 -17.38
N ILE A 110 0.39 10.53 -16.52
CA ILE A 110 0.09 10.44 -15.08
C ILE A 110 -1.42 10.50 -14.86
N VAL A 111 -2.11 11.37 -15.59
CA VAL A 111 -3.57 11.51 -15.53
C VAL A 111 -4.26 10.24 -16.04
N GLU A 112 -3.81 9.70 -17.18
CA GLU A 112 -4.32 8.46 -17.76
C GLU A 112 -4.14 7.29 -16.80
N LYS A 113 -2.94 7.15 -16.22
CA LYS A 113 -2.65 6.12 -15.21
C LYS A 113 -3.57 6.22 -14.00
N ARG A 114 -3.71 7.42 -13.43
CA ARG A 114 -4.61 7.68 -12.29
C ARG A 114 -6.04 7.25 -12.64
N ASN A 115 -6.55 7.70 -13.78
CA ASN A 115 -7.91 7.40 -14.22
C ASN A 115 -8.11 5.90 -14.48
N ALA A 116 -7.11 5.20 -15.00
CA ALA A 116 -7.15 3.76 -15.20
C ALA A 116 -7.29 3.03 -13.85
N ILE A 117 -6.46 3.39 -12.86
CA ILE A 117 -6.55 2.82 -11.51
C ILE A 117 -7.91 3.10 -10.87
N GLU A 118 -8.42 4.34 -10.95
CA GLU A 118 -9.74 4.70 -10.40
C GLU A 118 -10.86 3.83 -11.02
N LYS A 119 -10.83 3.61 -12.33
CA LYS A 119 -11.80 2.73 -13.01
C LYS A 119 -11.70 1.29 -12.53
N LEU A 120 -10.49 0.75 -12.34
CA LEU A 120 -10.33 -0.61 -11.83
C LEU A 120 -10.88 -0.77 -10.41
N ILE A 121 -10.64 0.21 -9.55
CA ILE A 121 -11.15 0.25 -8.16
C ILE A 121 -12.68 0.26 -8.17
N GLN A 122 -13.30 1.10 -9.01
CA GLN A 122 -14.75 1.16 -9.16
C GLN A 122 -15.33 -0.15 -9.69
N ASN A 123 -14.71 -0.76 -10.70
CA ASN A 123 -15.14 -2.04 -11.26
C ASN A 123 -15.02 -3.19 -10.25
N ALA A 124 -14.11 -3.09 -9.28
CA ALA A 124 -13.96 -4.04 -8.18
C ALA A 124 -14.94 -3.80 -7.03
N ASN A 125 -15.91 -2.88 -7.17
CA ASN A 125 -16.84 -2.46 -6.12
C ASN A 125 -16.15 -1.96 -4.84
N ILE A 126 -14.98 -1.34 -4.98
CA ILE A 126 -14.26 -0.71 -3.87
C ILE A 126 -14.66 0.76 -3.82
N THR A 127 -15.07 1.24 -2.64
CA THR A 127 -15.46 2.63 -2.45
C THR A 127 -14.24 3.55 -2.51
N LEU A 128 -14.32 4.61 -3.32
CA LEU A 128 -13.27 5.62 -3.44
C LEU A 128 -13.62 6.86 -2.62
N THR A 129 -12.73 7.28 -1.72
CA THR A 129 -12.94 8.43 -0.83
C THR A 129 -11.83 9.47 -0.92
N SER A 130 -12.15 10.71 -0.51
CA SER A 130 -11.20 11.82 -0.51
C SER A 130 -10.52 12.06 0.86
N GLY A 131 -11.01 11.45 1.94
CA GLY A 131 -10.49 11.62 3.30
C GLY A 131 -9.67 10.42 3.77
N ASN A 132 -8.65 10.62 4.60
CA ASN A 132 -7.78 9.54 5.11
C ASN A 132 -8.25 8.91 6.44
N GLU A 133 -9.53 9.05 6.75
CA GLU A 133 -10.04 8.77 8.09
C GLU A 133 -9.96 7.28 8.41
N TRP A 134 -9.25 6.93 9.49
CA TRP A 134 -9.25 5.56 9.97
C TRP A 134 -10.64 5.17 10.47
N LEU A 135 -11.21 4.11 9.88
CA LEU A 135 -12.49 3.57 10.31
C LEU A 135 -12.28 2.56 11.43
N TRP A 136 -12.85 2.83 12.60
CA TRP A 136 -12.88 1.91 13.74
C TRP A 136 -13.91 0.78 13.57
N THR A 137 -14.96 1.03 12.80
CA THR A 137 -16.05 0.10 12.50
C THR A 137 -16.40 0.14 11.02
N CYS A 138 -16.90 -0.97 10.50
CA CYS A 138 -17.39 -1.05 9.13
C CYS A 138 -18.69 -0.25 8.96
N PRO A 139 -18.80 0.64 7.96
CA PRO A 139 -20.03 1.39 7.73
C PRO A 139 -21.19 0.51 7.20
N GLU A 140 -20.88 -0.63 6.57
CA GLU A 140 -21.88 -1.53 5.99
C GLU A 140 -22.45 -2.56 6.99
N CYS A 141 -21.64 -3.03 7.95
CA CYS A 141 -22.04 -4.10 8.86
C CYS A 141 -21.70 -3.86 10.33
N GLU A 142 -21.19 -2.67 10.68
CA GLU A 142 -20.80 -2.25 12.04
C GLU A 142 -19.71 -3.09 12.72
N SER A 143 -19.20 -4.13 12.05
CA SER A 143 -18.13 -4.98 12.56
C SER A 143 -16.87 -4.17 12.85
N LYS A 144 -16.22 -4.49 13.97
CA LYS A 144 -14.90 -3.97 14.37
C LYS A 144 -13.74 -4.71 13.68
N ASN A 145 -14.01 -5.78 12.94
CA ASN A 145 -12.95 -6.56 12.28
C ASN A 145 -12.57 -5.93 10.95
N VAL A 146 -11.80 -4.87 11.06
CA VAL A 146 -11.40 -4.01 9.97
C VAL A 146 -9.88 -3.92 9.92
N CYS A 147 -9.30 -3.87 8.73
CA CYS A 147 -7.85 -3.88 8.58
C CYS A 147 -7.35 -3.09 7.37
N VAL A 148 -6.05 -2.78 7.39
CA VAL A 148 -5.33 -2.39 6.17
C VAL A 148 -5.32 -3.57 5.21
N TYR A 149 -5.60 -3.27 3.95
CA TYR A 149 -5.61 -4.21 2.85
C TYR A 149 -4.88 -3.60 1.66
N ARG A 150 -4.22 -4.43 0.85
CA ARG A 150 -3.40 -3.98 -0.28
C ARG A 150 -3.85 -4.64 -1.57
N TRP A 151 -3.83 -3.87 -2.64
CA TRP A 151 -4.12 -4.32 -3.98
C TRP A 151 -2.97 -3.95 -4.92
N GLN A 152 -2.87 -4.68 -6.02
CA GLN A 152 -1.89 -4.43 -7.07
C GLN A 152 -2.55 -4.52 -8.43
N THR A 153 -2.12 -3.67 -9.35
CA THR A 153 -2.53 -3.74 -10.75
C THR A 153 -1.64 -4.72 -11.50
N ILE A 154 -2.24 -5.60 -12.32
CA ILE A 154 -1.52 -6.59 -13.15
C ILE A 154 -2.00 -6.50 -14.61
N ASP A 155 -1.39 -7.31 -15.48
CA ASP A 155 -1.76 -7.43 -16.90
C ASP A 155 -1.77 -6.08 -17.62
N ASN A 156 -0.67 -5.33 -17.52
CA ASN A 156 -0.57 -3.94 -18.02
C ASN A 156 -1.73 -3.06 -17.53
N GLU A 157 -2.07 -3.18 -16.24
CA GLU A 157 -3.05 -2.32 -15.57
C GLU A 157 -4.48 -2.50 -16.07
N THR A 158 -4.80 -3.71 -16.52
CA THR A 158 -6.17 -4.08 -16.92
C THR A 158 -6.93 -4.78 -15.80
N LYS A 159 -6.25 -5.22 -14.74
CA LYS A 159 -6.86 -5.89 -13.59
C LYS A 159 -6.29 -5.38 -12.28
N LEU A 160 -7.15 -5.31 -11.27
CA LEU A 160 -6.79 -5.08 -9.88
C LEU A 160 -6.99 -6.38 -9.11
N ILE A 161 -5.93 -6.85 -8.45
CA ILE A 161 -5.97 -8.07 -7.62
C ILE A 161 -5.51 -7.77 -6.21
N GLU A 162 -5.90 -8.63 -5.28
CA GLU A 162 -5.43 -8.57 -3.90
C GLU A 162 -3.95 -8.95 -3.81
N SER A 163 -3.18 -8.23 -2.99
CA SER A 163 -1.80 -8.58 -2.68
C SER A 163 -1.71 -9.84 -1.81
N LYS A 164 -0.56 -10.52 -1.85
CA LYS A 164 -0.36 -11.83 -1.19
C LYS A 164 -0.33 -11.75 0.34
N ASP A 165 0.11 -10.63 0.90
CA ASP A 165 0.39 -10.47 2.33
C ASP A 165 -0.79 -9.88 3.12
N ASN A 166 -2.00 -10.03 2.59
CA ASN A 166 -3.21 -9.55 3.24
C ASN A 166 -3.73 -10.51 4.32
N LEU A 167 -4.41 -9.96 5.32
CA LEU A 167 -5.14 -10.76 6.29
C LEU A 167 -6.30 -11.49 5.63
N LYS A 168 -6.41 -12.81 5.85
CA LYS A 168 -7.51 -13.64 5.30
C LYS A 168 -8.89 -13.17 5.75
N MET A 169 -9.90 -13.32 4.91
CA MET A 169 -11.29 -13.00 5.25
C MET A 169 -11.81 -13.94 6.35
N GLU A 170 -12.80 -13.51 7.14
CA GLU A 170 -13.41 -14.41 8.14
C GLU A 170 -14.14 -15.57 7.48
N THR A 171 -14.81 -15.32 6.38
CA THR A 171 -15.51 -16.35 5.58
C THR A 171 -14.57 -17.35 4.93
N GLU A 172 -13.31 -16.98 4.68
CA GLU A 172 -12.25 -17.89 4.22
C GLU A 172 -11.66 -18.76 5.34
N LYS A 173 -12.01 -18.49 6.60
CA LYS A 173 -11.79 -19.46 7.68
C LYS A 173 -12.91 -20.51 7.66
N MET A 174 -12.86 -21.47 6.72
CA MET A 174 -13.69 -22.68 6.79
C MET A 174 -12.84 -23.92 7.12
N PRO A 175 -13.45 -24.98 7.68
CA PRO A 175 -14.29 -25.04 8.86
C PRO A 175 -13.43 -25.46 10.07
N ALA A 176 -13.92 -25.26 11.30
CA ALA A 176 -13.40 -26.06 12.41
C ALA A 176 -13.52 -27.53 11.99
N TYR A 177 -12.38 -28.22 11.95
CA TYR A 177 -12.28 -29.66 11.74
C TYR A 177 -13.45 -30.31 12.47
N ASN A 178 -14.39 -30.92 11.72
CA ASN A 178 -15.43 -31.75 12.31
C ASN A 178 -14.69 -32.81 13.12
N SER A 179 -14.57 -32.59 14.42
CA SER A 179 -14.26 -33.63 15.37
C SER A 179 -15.50 -34.51 15.45
N THR A 180 -15.74 -35.29 14.40
CA THR A 180 -16.33 -36.61 14.59
C THR A 180 -15.34 -37.41 15.43
N LEU A 181 -15.33 -37.14 16.74
CA LEU A 181 -14.88 -38.08 17.73
C LEU A 181 -15.75 -39.32 17.53
N SER A 182 -15.19 -40.32 16.86
CA SER A 182 -15.70 -41.67 16.94
C SER A 182 -15.87 -42.00 18.42
N LYS A 183 -17.11 -42.31 18.84
CA LYS A 183 -17.39 -42.91 20.15
C LYS A 183 -16.62 -44.25 20.24
N ALA A 184 -15.37 -44.21 20.66
CA ALA A 184 -14.57 -45.39 20.90
C ALA A 184 -13.42 -45.08 21.86
N GLY A 185 -13.41 -45.77 22.99
CA GLY A 185 -12.19 -45.99 23.77
C GLY A 185 -12.08 -45.19 25.06
N ARG A 186 -12.52 -45.82 26.15
CA ARG A 186 -12.18 -45.62 27.57
C ARG A 186 -11.02 -44.66 27.85
N SER A 187 -11.26 -43.71 28.75
CA SER A 187 -10.29 -42.69 29.13
C SER A 187 -9.03 -43.30 29.74
N TRP A 188 -7.89 -42.74 29.33
CA TRP A 188 -6.54 -43.06 29.81
C TRP A 188 -6.40 -42.99 31.34
N TRP A 189 -7.25 -42.19 32.00
CA TRP A 189 -7.31 -42.02 33.45
C TRP A 189 -7.84 -43.25 34.21
N GLN A 190 -8.70 -44.08 33.61
CA GLN A 190 -9.21 -45.31 34.26
C GLN A 190 -8.18 -46.47 34.28
N LYS A 191 -7.05 -46.34 33.58
CA LYS A 191 -5.95 -47.33 33.59
C LYS A 191 -4.86 -47.04 34.62
N LEU A 192 -4.84 -45.86 35.24
CA LEU A 192 -3.75 -45.44 36.15
C LEU A 192 -4.08 -45.59 37.64
N PHE A 193 -5.35 -45.76 38.02
CA PHE A 193 -5.77 -45.81 39.44
C PHE A 193 -6.81 -46.90 39.73
N GLY A 194 -6.69 -48.06 39.08
CA GLY A 194 -7.62 -49.18 39.23
C GLY A 194 -6.98 -50.45 39.79
N SER A 195 -6.69 -50.46 41.09
CA SER A 195 -6.60 -51.61 42.03
C SER A 195 -5.95 -51.04 43.30
N GLU A 196 -6.57 -51.00 44.48
CA GLU A 196 -7.52 -51.93 45.13
C GLU A 196 -8.70 -51.20 45.80
#